data_AF-A2BLH7-F1
#
_entry.id   AF-A2BLH7-F1
#
_cell.length_a   1.000
_cell.length_b   1.000
_cell.length_c   1.000
_cell.angle_alpha   90.00
_cell.angle_beta   90.00
_cell.angle_gamma   90.00
#
_symmetry.space_group_name_H-M   'P 1'
#
loop_
_entity.id
_entity.type
_entity.pdbx_description
1 polymer ?
#
loop_
_entity_poly.entity_id
_entity_poly.type
_entity_poly.pdbx_seq_one_letter_code
_entity_poly.pdbx_strand_id
1 'polypeptide(L)'
;MPKGSRRLIPVSERLVEELTPIARRAGMSVPELVETILSQAVRILRSRDDVASVLSDSAVLADVARLGMAPVPLEALARVLERAEDDAVEEFTSSVARLASLVAASTRARGLDDNFALAMVLRALLPGMAVDIVDEGKSGKIVVASPVLSGSRIRRFVHAIVSGVVEGFGLAVNGGDESPGLVVVRFKAAG
;
A
#
# COMPACT_ATOMS: atom_id res chain seq x y z
N MET A 1 -17.78 27.56 -33.02
CA MET A 1 -17.38 26.93 -31.74
C MET A 1 -18.56 27.00 -30.78
N PRO A 2 -19.09 25.88 -30.27
CA PRO A 2 -20.17 25.98 -29.29
C PRO A 2 -19.60 26.57 -27.99
N LYS A 3 -20.20 27.67 -27.53
CA LYS A 3 -19.97 28.22 -26.18
C LYS A 3 -20.45 27.16 -25.18
N GLY A 4 -19.52 26.40 -24.61
CA GLY A 4 -19.86 25.43 -23.57
C GLY A 4 -20.53 26.16 -22.41
N SER A 5 -21.75 25.74 -22.05
CA SER A 5 -22.39 26.23 -20.84
C SER A 5 -21.52 25.85 -19.65
N ARG A 6 -21.14 26.82 -18.81
CA ARG A 6 -20.49 26.54 -17.52
C ARG A 6 -21.51 25.76 -16.69
N ARG A 7 -21.29 24.45 -16.56
CA ARG A 7 -22.11 23.59 -15.70
C ARG A 7 -21.67 23.80 -14.27
N LEU A 8 -22.58 24.26 -13.42
CA LEU A 8 -22.34 24.38 -11.99
C LEU A 8 -22.49 23.00 -11.35
N ILE A 9 -21.51 22.60 -10.54
CA ILE A 9 -21.58 21.39 -9.73
C ILE A 9 -22.01 21.84 -8.33
N PRO A 10 -23.21 21.44 -7.85
CA PRO A 10 -23.63 21.75 -6.50
C PRO A 10 -22.75 20.99 -5.51
N VAL A 11 -22.26 21.70 -4.48
CA VAL A 11 -21.41 21.16 -3.43
C VAL A 11 -21.98 21.61 -2.09
N SER A 12 -21.93 20.76 -1.07
CA SER A 12 -22.42 21.14 0.25
C SER A 12 -21.55 22.27 0.84
N GLU A 13 -22.20 23.20 1.52
CA GLU A 13 -21.53 24.36 2.13
C GLU A 13 -20.47 23.92 3.15
N ARG A 14 -20.78 22.88 3.94
CA ARG A 14 -19.82 22.23 4.83
C ARG A 14 -18.54 21.79 4.13
N LEU A 15 -18.63 21.20 2.93
CA LEU A 15 -17.44 20.77 2.19
C LEU A 15 -16.63 21.97 1.71
N VAL A 16 -17.30 23.05 1.30
CA VAL A 16 -16.64 24.31 0.91
C VAL A 16 -15.92 24.94 2.10
N GLU A 17 -16.53 24.92 3.28
CA GLU A 17 -15.91 25.36 4.54
C GLU A 17 -14.68 24.53 4.91
N GLU A 18 -14.74 23.20 4.76
CA GLU A 18 -13.60 22.30 5.01
C GLU A 18 -12.46 22.50 3.98
N LEU A 19 -12.79 22.79 2.72
CA LEU A 19 -11.81 23.01 1.65
C LEU A 19 -11.14 24.38 1.71
N THR A 20 -11.83 25.41 2.21
CA THR A 20 -11.31 26.79 2.30
C THR A 20 -9.96 26.92 3.02
N PRO A 21 -9.76 26.37 4.23
CA PRO A 21 -8.46 26.43 4.91
C PRO A 21 -7.40 25.58 4.21
N ILE A 22 -7.77 24.51 3.50
CA ILE A 22 -6.84 23.69 2.71
C ILE A 22 -6.34 24.50 1.51
N ALA A 23 -7.24 25.14 0.78
CA ALA A 23 -6.91 25.98 -0.37
C ALA A 23 -6.01 27.15 0.02
N ARG A 24 -6.31 27.83 1.13
CA ARG A 24 -5.47 28.91 1.67
C ARG A 24 -4.05 28.46 2.00
N ARG A 25 -3.88 27.29 2.65
CA ARG A 25 -2.55 26.74 2.96
C ARG A 25 -1.77 26.38 1.70
N ALA A 26 -2.46 25.97 0.64
CA ALA A 26 -1.86 25.66 -0.66
C ALA A 26 -1.62 26.91 -1.53
N GLY A 27 -2.03 28.11 -1.10
CA GLY A 27 -1.94 29.33 -1.90
C GLY A 27 -2.88 29.34 -3.12
N MET A 28 -3.97 28.58 -3.06
CA MET A 28 -4.94 28.38 -4.15
C MET A 28 -6.33 28.90 -3.75
N SER A 29 -7.15 29.24 -4.75
CA SER A 29 -8.59 29.40 -4.55
C SER A 29 -9.29 28.04 -4.43
N VAL A 30 -10.47 28.00 -3.79
CA VAL A 30 -11.27 26.76 -3.68
C VAL A 30 -11.57 26.15 -5.06
N PRO A 31 -11.96 26.93 -6.10
CA PRO A 31 -12.15 26.38 -7.44
C PRO A 31 -10.89 25.74 -8.03
N GLU A 32 -9.72 26.38 -7.91
CA GLU A 32 -8.45 25.85 -8.42
C GLU A 32 -8.05 24.55 -7.70
N LEU A 33 -8.25 24.48 -6.39
CA LEU A 33 -8.01 23.28 -5.60
C LEU A 33 -8.94 22.14 -6.07
N VAL A 34 -10.23 22.42 -6.21
CA VAL A 34 -11.22 21.42 -6.66
C VAL A 34 -10.90 20.95 -8.07
N GLU A 35 -10.55 21.86 -8.99
CA GLU A 35 -10.16 21.50 -10.36
C GLU A 35 -8.89 20.64 -10.38
N THR A 36 -7.92 20.93 -9.53
CA THR A 36 -6.69 20.12 -9.37
C THR A 36 -7.01 18.72 -8.88
N ILE A 37 -7.83 18.60 -7.83
CA ILE A 37 -8.27 17.31 -7.28
C ILE A 37 -9.01 16.50 -8.34
N LEU A 38 -10.00 17.11 -9.00
CA LEU A 38 -10.81 16.45 -10.03
C LEU A 38 -9.98 16.06 -11.25
N SER A 39 -9.01 16.88 -11.67
CA SER A 39 -8.06 16.57 -12.74
C SER A 39 -7.23 15.32 -12.43
N GLN A 40 -6.69 15.24 -11.22
CA GLN A 40 -5.93 14.06 -10.77
C GLN A 40 -6.83 12.84 -10.67
N ALA A 41 -8.02 12.99 -10.07
CA ALA A 41 -9.01 11.91 -9.99
C ALA A 41 -9.37 11.39 -11.38
N VAL A 42 -9.66 12.26 -12.36
CA VAL A 42 -9.97 11.85 -13.73
C VAL A 42 -8.79 11.13 -14.41
N ARG A 43 -7.54 11.56 -14.18
CA ARG A 43 -6.36 10.86 -14.71
C ARG A 43 -6.24 9.46 -14.14
N ILE A 44 -6.49 9.29 -12.84
CA ILE A 44 -6.43 7.99 -12.16
C ILE A 44 -7.59 7.10 -12.63
N LEU A 45 -8.82 7.64 -12.67
CA LEU A 45 -10.03 6.92 -13.08
C LEU A 45 -10.06 6.55 -14.57
N ARG A 46 -9.37 7.29 -15.44
CA ARG A 46 -9.19 6.87 -16.84
C ARG A 46 -8.31 5.63 -16.98
N SER A 47 -7.49 5.34 -15.97
CA SER A 47 -6.56 4.21 -15.98
C SER A 47 -7.06 2.98 -15.22
N ARG A 48 -8.14 3.11 -14.42
CA ARG A 48 -8.69 2.04 -13.58
C ARG A 48 -10.22 2.14 -13.51
N ASP A 49 -10.89 1.01 -13.74
CA ASP A 49 -12.36 0.94 -13.88
C ASP A 49 -13.16 1.08 -12.57
N ASP A 50 -12.52 1.17 -11.40
CA ASP A 50 -13.21 1.22 -10.10
C ASP A 50 -12.74 2.37 -9.18
N VAL A 51 -13.62 3.36 -8.99
CA VAL A 51 -13.42 4.51 -8.07
C VAL A 51 -13.22 4.06 -6.62
N ALA A 52 -13.92 3.01 -6.19
CA ALA A 52 -13.82 2.51 -4.83
C ALA A 52 -12.41 1.97 -4.54
N SER A 53 -11.84 1.23 -5.49
CA SER A 53 -10.45 0.76 -5.40
C SER A 53 -9.43 1.90 -5.24
N VAL A 54 -9.63 3.03 -5.94
CA VAL A 54 -8.73 4.20 -5.88
C VAL A 54 -8.78 4.90 -4.53
N LEU A 55 -9.97 5.01 -3.94
CA LEU A 55 -10.14 5.61 -2.62
C LEU A 55 -9.52 4.73 -1.53
N SER A 56 -9.71 3.41 -1.63
CA SER A 56 -9.09 2.44 -0.72
C SER A 56 -7.56 2.44 -0.82
N ASP A 57 -7.01 2.45 -2.03
CA ASP A 57 -5.56 2.58 -2.28
C ASP A 57 -5.01 3.86 -1.61
N SER A 58 -5.72 4.97 -1.77
CA SER A 58 -5.32 6.27 -1.22
C SER A 58 -5.34 6.27 0.31
N ALA A 59 -6.30 5.59 0.94
CA ALA A 59 -6.35 5.43 2.39
C ALA A 59 -5.16 4.59 2.91
N VAL A 60 -4.85 3.49 2.25
CA VAL A 60 -3.68 2.65 2.60
C VAL A 60 -2.38 3.43 2.45
N LEU A 61 -2.20 4.16 1.35
CA LEU A 61 -1.01 4.99 1.14
C LEU A 61 -0.89 6.12 2.18
N ALA A 62 -2.00 6.70 2.62
CA ALA A 62 -2.02 7.68 3.70
C ALA A 62 -1.56 7.06 5.04
N ASP A 63 -1.93 5.81 5.32
CA ASP A 63 -1.42 5.11 6.52
C ASP A 63 0.07 4.84 6.43
N VAL A 64 0.53 4.37 5.27
CA VAL A 64 1.96 4.12 5.01
C VAL A 64 2.75 5.39 5.33
N ALA A 65 2.33 6.54 4.77
CA ALA A 65 2.98 7.82 5.03
C ALA A 65 2.87 8.26 6.50
N ARG A 66 1.69 8.12 7.12
CA ARG A 66 1.46 8.50 8.52
C ARG A 66 2.32 7.69 9.50
N LEU A 67 2.60 6.43 9.17
CA LEU A 67 3.44 5.54 9.96
C LEU A 67 4.94 5.72 9.69
N GLY A 68 5.31 6.73 8.90
CA GLY A 68 6.71 7.08 8.62
C GLY A 68 7.36 6.21 7.54
N MET A 69 6.59 5.40 6.83
CA MET A 69 7.11 4.67 5.67
C MET A 69 7.17 5.59 4.45
N ALA A 70 8.25 5.47 3.69
CA ALA A 70 8.50 6.28 2.51
C ALA A 70 8.86 5.39 1.31
N PRO A 71 8.55 5.82 0.08
CA PRO A 71 8.98 5.11 -1.11
C PRO A 71 10.51 5.20 -1.25
N VAL A 72 11.14 4.04 -1.44
CA VAL A 72 12.59 3.92 -1.63
C VAL A 72 12.87 3.16 -2.93
N PRO A 73 13.87 3.56 -3.74
CA PRO A 73 14.28 2.78 -4.89
C PRO A 73 14.72 1.38 -4.49
N LEU A 74 14.02 0.37 -5.00
CA LEU A 74 14.13 -1.00 -4.54
C LEU A 74 15.55 -1.58 -4.72
N GLU A 75 16.21 -1.28 -5.84
CA GLU A 75 17.61 -1.70 -6.05
C GLU A 75 18.58 -1.05 -5.07
N ALA A 76 18.35 0.21 -4.72
CA ALA A 76 19.19 0.91 -3.75
C ALA A 76 19.01 0.30 -2.36
N LEU A 77 17.76 0.05 -1.96
CA LEU A 77 17.45 -0.63 -0.70
C LEU A 77 18.12 -2.00 -0.63
N ALA A 78 18.01 -2.82 -1.69
CA ALA A 78 18.67 -4.12 -1.74
C ALA A 78 20.18 -4.01 -1.53
N ARG A 79 20.86 -3.07 -2.22
CA ARG A 79 22.31 -2.85 -2.04
C ARG A 79 22.67 -2.38 -0.63
N VAL A 80 21.82 -1.58 0.01
CA VAL A 80 22.03 -1.13 1.39
C VAL A 80 21.92 -2.30 2.37
N LEU A 81 20.85 -3.10 2.26
CA LEU A 81 20.65 -4.27 3.12
C LEU A 81 21.80 -5.28 3.01
N GLU A 82 22.28 -5.54 1.79
CA GLU A 82 23.40 -6.45 1.52
C GLU A 82 24.76 -5.95 2.06
N ARG A 83 24.90 -4.66 2.39
CA ARG A 83 26.15 -4.07 2.89
C ARG A 83 26.11 -3.67 4.36
N ALA A 84 24.92 -3.60 4.95
CA ALA A 84 24.74 -3.24 6.35
C ALA A 84 25.23 -4.36 7.29
N GLU A 85 25.42 -4.04 8.56
CA GLU A 85 25.69 -5.06 9.58
C GLU A 85 24.42 -5.88 9.88
N ASP A 86 24.59 -7.13 10.30
CA ASP A 86 23.48 -8.07 10.50
C ASP A 86 22.45 -7.55 11.51
N ASP A 87 22.91 -7.02 12.63
CA ASP A 87 22.06 -6.46 13.69
C ASP A 87 21.22 -5.29 13.18
N ALA A 88 21.82 -4.41 12.38
CA ALA A 88 21.12 -3.27 11.78
C ALA A 88 20.06 -3.71 10.77
N VAL A 89 20.35 -4.76 9.98
CA VAL A 89 19.37 -5.34 9.05
C VAL A 89 18.21 -5.97 9.81
N GLU A 90 18.48 -6.70 10.89
CA GLU A 90 17.46 -7.34 11.69
C GLU A 90 16.55 -6.33 12.40
N GLU A 91 17.13 -5.30 13.02
CA GLU A 91 16.38 -4.23 13.66
C GLU A 91 15.51 -3.47 12.67
N PHE A 92 16.07 -3.12 11.51
CA PHE A 92 15.34 -2.43 10.44
C PHE A 92 14.20 -3.30 9.90
N THR A 93 14.48 -4.56 9.59
CA THR A 93 13.50 -5.53 9.08
C THR A 93 12.36 -5.73 10.08
N SER A 94 12.68 -5.91 11.36
CA SER A 94 11.69 -6.06 12.44
C SER A 94 10.80 -4.82 12.57
N SER A 95 11.41 -3.63 12.49
CA SER A 95 10.67 -2.37 12.56
C SER A 95 9.73 -2.17 11.39
N VAL A 96 10.19 -2.44 10.16
CA VAL A 96 9.32 -2.35 8.97
C VAL A 96 8.21 -3.40 9.00
N ALA A 97 8.50 -4.63 9.44
CA ALA A 97 7.47 -5.67 9.60
C ALA A 97 6.38 -5.27 10.60
N ARG A 98 6.75 -4.63 11.73
CA ARG A 98 5.78 -4.07 12.68
C ARG A 98 4.92 -2.99 12.05
N LEU A 99 5.51 -2.06 11.29
CA LEU A 99 4.75 -1.02 10.59
C LEU A 99 3.81 -1.61 9.53
N ALA A 100 4.25 -2.62 8.79
CA ALA A 100 3.43 -3.35 7.83
C ALA A 100 2.21 -4.01 8.50
N SER A 101 2.42 -4.63 9.67
CA SER A 101 1.34 -5.18 10.49
C SER A 101 0.34 -4.13 10.95
N LEU A 102 0.81 -2.94 11.35
CA LEU A 102 -0.08 -1.82 11.74
C LEU A 102 -0.91 -1.29 10.57
N VAL A 103 -0.33 -1.16 9.37
CA VAL A 103 -1.10 -0.79 8.15
C VAL A 103 -2.17 -1.83 7.86
N ALA A 104 -1.82 -3.11 7.91
CA ALA A 104 -2.74 -4.21 7.70
C ALA A 104 -3.88 -4.23 8.73
N ALA A 105 -3.55 -4.10 10.02
CA ALA A 105 -4.53 -4.01 11.09
C ALA A 105 -5.46 -2.79 10.95
N SER A 106 -4.92 -1.64 10.53
CA SER A 106 -5.74 -0.44 10.28
C SER A 106 -6.68 -0.62 9.08
N THR A 107 -6.21 -1.30 8.03
CA THR A 107 -7.03 -1.64 6.86
C THR A 107 -8.16 -2.58 7.25
N ARG A 108 -7.84 -3.67 7.98
CA ARG A 108 -8.82 -4.61 8.52
C ARG A 108 -9.85 -3.92 9.41
N ALA A 109 -9.43 -2.99 10.26
CA ALA A 109 -10.33 -2.24 11.15
C ALA A 109 -11.38 -1.39 10.41
N ARG A 110 -11.20 -1.13 9.10
CA ARG A 110 -12.19 -0.48 8.23
C ARG A 110 -13.19 -1.46 7.62
N GLY A 111 -13.12 -2.74 7.95
CA GLY A 111 -13.95 -3.79 7.35
C GLY A 111 -13.43 -4.27 5.99
N LEU A 112 -12.15 -4.02 5.68
CA LEU A 112 -11.49 -4.54 4.48
C LEU A 112 -10.62 -5.74 4.91
N ASP A 113 -11.22 -6.92 4.98
CA ASP A 113 -10.60 -8.15 5.54
C ASP A 113 -10.54 -9.32 4.55
N ASP A 114 -10.69 -9.04 3.25
CA ASP A 114 -10.63 -10.03 2.18
C ASP A 114 -9.24 -10.08 1.49
N ASN A 115 -9.08 -11.05 0.59
CA ASN A 115 -7.83 -11.21 -0.19
C ASN A 115 -7.53 -10.00 -1.08
N PHE A 116 -8.57 -9.24 -1.47
CA PHE A 116 -8.38 -8.02 -2.25
C PHE A 116 -7.69 -6.93 -1.42
N ALA A 117 -8.17 -6.70 -0.20
CA ALA A 117 -7.55 -5.78 0.75
C ALA A 117 -6.12 -6.22 1.12
N LEU A 118 -5.90 -7.52 1.30
CA LEU A 118 -4.57 -8.09 1.54
C LEU A 118 -3.62 -7.79 0.36
N ALA A 119 -4.05 -8.03 -0.87
CA ALA A 119 -3.27 -7.71 -2.07
C ALA A 119 -2.99 -6.21 -2.20
N MET A 120 -3.96 -5.37 -1.85
CA MET A 120 -3.85 -3.92 -1.88
C MET A 120 -2.74 -3.42 -0.95
N VAL A 121 -2.75 -3.86 0.32
CA VAL A 121 -1.72 -3.49 1.30
C VAL A 121 -0.33 -3.95 0.84
N LEU A 122 -0.22 -5.20 0.35
CA LEU A 122 1.05 -5.73 -0.14
C LEU A 122 1.58 -4.94 -1.35
N ARG A 123 0.73 -4.55 -2.29
CA ARG A 123 1.12 -3.75 -3.45
C ARG A 123 1.56 -2.34 -3.05
N ALA A 124 0.95 -1.76 -2.02
CA ALA A 124 1.36 -0.47 -1.48
C ALA A 124 2.75 -0.54 -0.82
N LEU A 125 3.03 -1.63 -0.09
CA LEU A 125 4.30 -1.82 0.63
C LEU A 125 5.44 -2.36 -0.25
N LEU A 126 5.11 -3.09 -1.32
CA LEU A 126 6.06 -3.73 -2.24
C LEU A 126 5.84 -3.22 -3.68
N PRO A 127 6.02 -1.91 -3.94
CA PRO A 127 5.75 -1.34 -5.24
C PRO A 127 6.68 -1.96 -6.31
N GLY A 128 6.09 -2.35 -7.44
CA GLY A 128 6.82 -2.92 -8.57
C GLY A 128 7.20 -4.40 -8.41
N MET A 129 6.78 -5.08 -7.34
CA MET A 129 6.87 -6.53 -7.22
C MET A 129 5.55 -7.19 -7.67
N ALA A 130 5.65 -8.34 -8.34
CA ALA A 130 4.47 -9.14 -8.64
C ALA A 130 4.04 -9.85 -7.36
N VAL A 131 2.81 -9.60 -6.91
CA VAL A 131 2.20 -10.23 -5.73
C VAL A 131 0.97 -11.01 -6.18
N ASP A 132 0.97 -12.31 -5.89
CA ASP A 132 -0.14 -13.22 -6.13
C ASP A 132 -0.57 -13.89 -4.82
N ILE A 133 -1.88 -14.11 -4.66
CA ILE A 133 -2.47 -14.72 -3.48
C ILE A 133 -3.28 -15.92 -3.94
N VAL A 134 -2.85 -17.10 -3.51
CA VAL A 134 -3.54 -18.35 -3.78
C VAL A 134 -4.33 -18.73 -2.54
N ASP A 135 -5.64 -18.65 -2.65
CA ASP A 135 -6.59 -19.02 -1.59
C ASP A 135 -6.94 -20.52 -1.68
N GLU A 136 -6.74 -21.22 -0.57
CA GLU A 136 -7.06 -22.64 -0.38
C GLU A 136 -8.15 -22.81 0.73
N GLY A 137 -8.97 -21.78 0.95
CA GLY A 137 -10.09 -21.74 1.88
C GLY A 137 -9.68 -21.33 3.29
N LYS A 138 -9.26 -22.28 4.13
CA LYS A 138 -8.78 -22.00 5.50
C LYS A 138 -7.29 -21.70 5.57
N SER A 139 -6.59 -21.90 4.46
CA SER A 139 -5.18 -21.66 4.27
C SER A 139 -4.96 -21.00 2.92
N GLY A 140 -3.78 -20.45 2.74
CA GLY A 140 -3.37 -19.90 1.45
C GLY A 140 -1.88 -19.65 1.41
N LYS A 141 -1.42 -19.13 0.29
CA LYS A 141 -0.04 -18.69 0.12
C LYS A 141 0.02 -17.38 -0.64
N ILE A 142 0.98 -16.57 -0.26
CA ILE A 142 1.33 -15.32 -0.92
C ILE A 142 2.64 -15.55 -1.63
N VAL A 143 2.66 -15.27 -2.92
CA VAL A 143 3.83 -15.40 -3.78
C VAL A 143 4.25 -14.02 -4.21
N VAL A 144 5.48 -13.63 -3.86
CA VAL A 144 6.10 -12.38 -4.28
C VAL A 144 7.26 -12.70 -5.21
N ALA A 145 7.23 -12.15 -6.42
CA ALA A 145 8.26 -12.35 -7.42
C ALA A 145 8.86 -11.02 -7.90
N SER A 146 10.19 -10.95 -7.96
CA SER A 146 10.93 -9.82 -8.50
C SER A 146 12.40 -10.17 -8.76
N PRO A 147 13.03 -9.69 -9.86
CA PRO A 147 14.46 -9.88 -10.11
C PRO A 147 15.37 -9.37 -9.00
N VAL A 148 14.93 -8.34 -8.25
CA VAL A 148 15.68 -7.79 -7.11
C VAL A 148 15.88 -8.82 -6.00
N LEU A 149 15.00 -9.82 -5.88
CA LEU A 149 15.01 -10.83 -4.82
C LEU A 149 16.13 -11.88 -4.99
N SER A 150 17.17 -11.55 -5.73
CA SER A 150 18.35 -12.41 -5.92
C SER A 150 19.22 -12.47 -4.65
N GLY A 151 19.25 -11.40 -3.84
CA GLY A 151 19.96 -11.36 -2.54
C GLY A 151 19.17 -12.02 -1.40
N SER A 152 19.86 -12.64 -0.44
CA SER A 152 19.20 -13.29 0.70
C SER A 152 18.61 -12.30 1.69
N ARG A 153 19.24 -11.14 1.90
CA ARG A 153 18.77 -10.18 2.91
C ARG A 153 17.52 -9.46 2.46
N ILE A 154 17.45 -9.09 1.17
CA ILE A 154 16.24 -8.50 0.60
C ILE A 154 15.08 -9.52 0.58
N ARG A 155 15.35 -10.82 0.38
CA ARG A 155 14.32 -11.86 0.52
C ARG A 155 13.79 -11.97 1.94
N ARG A 156 14.68 -12.05 2.94
CA ARG A 156 14.29 -12.07 4.36
C ARG A 156 13.50 -10.81 4.74
N PHE A 157 13.91 -9.65 4.23
CA PHE A 157 13.20 -8.38 4.41
C PHE A 157 11.78 -8.43 3.84
N VAL A 158 11.62 -8.89 2.60
CA VAL A 158 10.30 -9.03 1.97
C VAL A 158 9.44 -10.10 2.66
N HIS A 159 10.04 -11.22 3.05
CA HIS A 159 9.36 -12.26 3.82
C HIS A 159 8.80 -11.68 5.13
N ALA A 160 9.57 -10.86 5.84
CA ALA A 160 9.14 -10.23 7.08
C ALA A 160 8.01 -9.21 6.85
N ILE A 161 8.04 -8.42 5.77
CA ILE A 161 6.93 -7.53 5.40
C ILE A 161 5.66 -8.34 5.15
N VAL A 162 5.73 -9.37 4.30
CA VAL A 162 4.57 -10.20 3.95
C VAL A 162 4.01 -10.88 5.21
N SER A 163 4.88 -11.41 6.07
CA SER A 163 4.48 -12.03 7.34
C SER A 163 3.78 -11.03 8.26
N GLY A 164 4.35 -9.83 8.41
CA GLY A 164 3.74 -8.78 9.22
C GLY A 164 2.35 -8.35 8.71
N VAL A 165 2.19 -8.24 7.39
CA VAL A 165 0.87 -7.97 6.79
C VAL A 165 -0.12 -9.10 7.10
N VAL A 166 0.26 -10.37 6.86
CA VAL A 166 -0.59 -11.54 7.14
C VAL A 166 -1.05 -11.54 8.60
N GLU A 167 -0.12 -11.33 9.54
CA GLU A 167 -0.43 -11.23 10.97
C GLU A 167 -1.35 -10.05 11.30
N GLY A 168 -1.15 -8.89 10.65
CA GLY A 168 -2.02 -7.72 10.82
C GLY A 168 -3.45 -7.95 10.33
N PHE A 169 -3.66 -8.84 9.35
CA PHE A 169 -4.99 -9.32 8.95
C PHE A 169 -5.58 -10.37 9.91
N GLY A 170 -4.84 -10.76 10.95
CA GLY A 170 -5.26 -11.79 11.92
C GLY A 170 -5.13 -13.21 11.41
N LEU A 171 -4.27 -13.43 10.42
CA LEU A 171 -3.94 -14.75 9.90
C LEU A 171 -2.64 -15.23 10.56
N ALA A 172 -2.49 -16.55 10.69
CA ALA A 172 -1.26 -17.16 11.21
C ALA A 172 -0.32 -17.55 10.06
N VAL A 173 0.95 -17.17 10.17
CA VAL A 173 2.01 -17.60 9.25
C VAL A 173 2.45 -19.02 9.62
N ASN A 174 2.44 -19.92 8.63
CA ASN A 174 2.72 -21.36 8.82
C ASN A 174 4.07 -21.80 8.24
N GLY A 175 4.88 -20.84 7.80
CA GLY A 175 6.14 -21.06 7.12
C GLY A 175 6.19 -20.36 5.77
N GLY A 176 7.31 -20.54 5.08
CA GLY A 176 7.58 -19.91 3.81
C GLY A 176 8.79 -20.53 3.13
N ASP A 177 8.93 -20.26 1.85
CA ASP A 177 10.08 -20.67 1.06
C ASP A 177 10.72 -19.42 0.45
N GLU A 178 12.05 -19.34 0.52
CA GLU A 178 12.82 -18.30 -0.13
C GLU A 178 13.67 -18.93 -1.23
N SER A 179 13.58 -18.38 -2.44
CA SER A 179 14.41 -18.79 -3.57
C SER A 179 14.84 -17.56 -4.36
N PRO A 180 15.96 -17.59 -5.09
CA PRO A 180 16.36 -16.45 -5.91
C PRO A 180 15.21 -15.97 -6.81
N GLY A 181 14.80 -14.71 -6.64
CA GLY A 181 13.69 -14.12 -7.40
C GLY A 181 12.29 -14.32 -6.80
N LEU A 182 12.15 -15.10 -5.73
CA LEU A 182 10.86 -15.55 -5.19
C LEU A 182 10.83 -15.56 -3.65
N VAL A 183 9.74 -15.06 -3.07
CA VAL A 183 9.39 -15.24 -1.67
C VAL A 183 7.97 -15.82 -1.60
N VAL A 184 7.81 -16.94 -0.91
CA VAL A 184 6.50 -17.57 -0.66
C VAL A 184 6.23 -17.56 0.82
N VAL A 185 5.07 -17.04 1.23
CA VAL A 185 4.61 -17.08 2.63
C VAL A 185 3.30 -17.83 2.69
N ARG A 186 3.23 -18.91 3.49
CA ARG A 186 2.03 -19.71 3.70
C ARG A 186 1.31 -19.23 4.95
N PHE A 187 -0.01 -19.14 4.89
CA PHE A 187 -0.84 -18.67 6.00
C PHE A 187 -2.08 -19.54 6.22
N LYS A 188 -2.71 -19.42 7.39
CA LYS A 188 -4.01 -20.00 7.73
C LYS A 188 -4.86 -19.04 8.56
N ALA A 189 -6.15 -19.28 8.60
CA ALA A 189 -7.03 -18.62 9.57
C ALA A 189 -6.52 -18.86 11.00
N ALA A 190 -6.40 -17.79 11.80
CA ALA A 190 -6.19 -17.93 13.23
C ALA A 190 -7.41 -18.65 13.83
N GLY A 191 -7.16 -19.78 14.50
CA GLY A 191 -8.20 -20.59 15.14
C GLY A 191 -8.79 -19.92 16.37
#